data_AF-A0A845DRV2-F1
#
_entry.id   AF-A0A845DRV2-F1
#
_cell.length_a   1.000
_cell.length_b   1.000
_cell.length_c   1.000
_cell.angle_alpha   90.00
_cell.angle_beta   90.00
_cell.angle_gamma   90.00
#
_symmetry.space_group_name_H-M   'P 1'
#
loop_
_entity.id
_entity.type
_entity.pdbx_description
1 polymer ?
#
loop_
_entity_poly.entity_id
_entity_poly.type
_entity_poly.pdbx_seq_one_letter_code
_entity_poly.pdbx_strand_id
1 'polypeptide(L)'
;MFSHEFKEADQQFLEREILPFLPDRIIDAHAHLFCHEHFPDGRPRAGLETTPPRLGLAEFEEYSEWLHPGGRVVGGLFFGLAFLGDRQANNEFISAEISGDSPLAAKSRGQMIISPDMDAETILDEVRRLGMTGLKCYHTMAPLNPRLGTPESGAGSYSAADPTWTAPIEAYLPEEHIAAANTLGLTITLHMVRDRALADPVNQVTIRRYCESYPNMRLILAHAARGFNPWHTIEGIESLRGLENVWFDTSAVTEAGAFEAIVETMGHEKLMYGTDFHVSHTRGRCVAIGDSFHWLYADEMDLDEKHISLQPVLIGLESLRSLRLACDRLKLSERQVDDIFYGNAAALLEIE
;
A
#
# COMPACT_ATOMS: atom_id res chain seq x y z
N MET A 1 3.76 -11.17 11.33
CA MET A 1 3.19 -11.36 12.67
C MET A 1 2.58 -10.02 13.12
N PHE A 2 1.29 -9.97 13.44
CA PHE A 2 0.62 -8.75 13.89
C PHE A 2 0.92 -8.48 15.37
N SER A 3 1.19 -7.23 15.74
CA SER A 3 1.45 -6.86 17.13
C SER A 3 0.16 -6.55 17.86
N HIS A 4 -0.07 -7.24 18.98
CA HIS A 4 -1.19 -6.98 19.89
C HIS A 4 -0.86 -6.02 21.04
N GLU A 5 0.36 -5.46 21.04
CA GLU A 5 0.78 -4.50 22.06
C GLU A 5 1.64 -3.38 21.47
N PHE A 6 1.45 -2.19 22.05
CA PHE A 6 2.32 -1.02 21.89
C PHE A 6 3.30 -0.98 23.06
N LYS A 7 4.59 -1.19 22.80
CA LYS A 7 5.62 -1.33 23.83
C LYS A 7 6.17 0.03 24.26
N GLU A 8 6.82 0.06 25.41
CA GLU A 8 7.56 1.24 25.89
C GLU A 8 8.60 1.72 24.87
N ALA A 9 9.30 0.80 24.18
CA ALA A 9 10.24 1.15 23.12
C ALA A 9 9.56 1.88 21.94
N ASP A 10 8.33 1.50 21.58
CA ASP A 10 7.57 2.19 20.54
C ASP A 10 7.17 3.58 20.99
N GLN A 11 6.67 3.72 22.23
CA GLN A 11 6.29 5.01 22.83
C GLN A 11 7.48 5.97 22.85
N GLN A 12 8.63 5.53 23.38
CA GLN A 12 9.84 6.36 23.45
C GLN A 12 10.34 6.76 22.06
N PHE A 13 10.24 5.86 21.08
CA PHE A 13 10.62 6.15 19.70
C PHE A 13 9.67 7.15 19.05
N LEU A 14 8.35 6.93 19.18
CA LEU A 14 7.29 7.80 18.69
C LEU A 14 7.47 9.23 19.22
N GLU A 15 7.62 9.40 20.53
CA GLU A 15 7.79 10.71 21.18
C GLU A 15 9.02 11.47 20.67
N ARG A 16 10.14 10.77 20.47
CA ARG A 16 11.41 11.38 20.09
C ARG A 16 11.50 11.66 18.59
N GLU A 17 11.12 10.68 17.77
CA GLU A 17 11.42 10.65 16.34
C GLU A 17 10.22 11.05 15.47
N ILE A 18 8.99 10.82 15.93
CA ILE A 18 7.81 10.88 15.06
C ILE A 18 6.89 12.04 15.42
N LEU A 19 6.52 12.23 16.69
CA LEU A 19 5.61 13.32 17.11
C LEU A 19 6.05 14.71 16.66
N PRO A 20 7.34 15.09 16.69
CA PRO A 20 7.77 16.41 16.23
C PRO A 20 7.61 16.64 14.72
N PHE A 21 7.35 15.58 13.94
CA PHE A 21 7.23 15.60 12.48
C PHE A 21 5.79 15.46 11.99
N LEU A 22 4.90 14.83 12.78
CA LEU A 22 3.53 14.56 12.35
C LEU A 22 2.68 15.85 12.21
N PRO A 23 1.94 16.03 11.10
CA PRO A 23 0.95 17.07 10.97
C PRO A 23 -0.32 16.75 11.75
N ASP A 24 -1.20 17.74 11.92
CA ASP A 24 -2.41 17.64 12.76
C ASP A 24 -3.53 16.82 12.14
N ARG A 25 -3.47 16.57 10.83
CA ARG A 25 -4.47 15.77 10.10
C ARG A 25 -3.77 14.88 9.09
N ILE A 26 -4.26 13.65 8.98
CA ILE A 26 -3.71 12.60 8.13
C ILE A 26 -4.86 11.90 7.43
N ILE A 27 -4.71 11.69 6.12
CA ILE A 27 -5.48 10.70 5.37
C ILE A 27 -4.53 9.56 5.05
N ASP A 28 -4.84 8.36 5.54
CA ASP A 28 -4.05 7.18 5.22
C ASP A 28 -4.42 6.65 3.83
N ALA A 29 -3.58 6.91 2.83
CA ALA A 29 -3.86 6.55 1.44
C ALA A 29 -3.69 5.06 1.13
N HIS A 30 -3.43 4.19 2.12
CA HIS A 30 -3.25 2.76 1.89
C HIS A 30 -3.46 1.94 3.18
N ALA A 31 -4.66 1.39 3.33
CA ALA A 31 -4.99 0.51 4.44
C ALA A 31 -5.87 -0.66 4.01
N HIS A 32 -5.71 -1.79 4.70
CA HIS A 32 -6.41 -3.02 4.43
C HIS A 32 -7.46 -3.34 5.49
N LEU A 33 -8.71 -3.46 5.05
CA LEU A 33 -9.83 -3.95 5.86
C LEU A 33 -10.27 -5.32 5.33
N PHE A 34 -10.37 -6.31 6.22
CA PHE A 34 -10.80 -7.66 5.84
C PHE A 34 -11.41 -8.45 6.99
N CYS A 35 -12.13 -9.51 6.63
CA CYS A 35 -12.59 -10.54 7.55
C CYS A 35 -11.93 -11.88 7.16
N HIS A 36 -11.50 -12.66 8.15
CA HIS A 36 -10.90 -13.98 7.95
C HIS A 36 -11.84 -14.92 7.19
N GLU A 37 -13.15 -14.79 7.40
CA GLU A 37 -14.17 -15.59 6.73
C GLU A 37 -14.20 -15.41 5.20
N HIS A 38 -13.70 -14.29 4.68
CA HIS A 38 -13.61 -14.04 3.24
C HIS A 38 -12.40 -14.71 2.59
N PHE A 39 -11.45 -15.24 3.36
CA PHE A 39 -10.34 -16.01 2.80
C PHE A 39 -10.78 -17.44 2.44
N PRO A 40 -10.02 -18.17 1.60
CA PRO A 40 -10.31 -19.57 1.30
C PRO A 40 -10.50 -20.39 2.59
N ASP A 41 -11.58 -21.16 2.64
CA ASP A 41 -11.99 -21.97 3.80
C ASP A 41 -12.17 -21.18 5.11
N GLY A 42 -12.35 -19.85 5.02
CA GLY A 42 -12.43 -18.95 6.17
C GLY A 42 -11.13 -18.84 6.96
N ARG A 43 -9.98 -19.14 6.32
CA ARG A 43 -8.67 -19.17 6.95
C ARG A 43 -7.74 -18.15 6.31
N PRO A 44 -7.23 -17.18 7.07
CA PRO A 44 -6.26 -16.23 6.54
C PRO A 44 -4.95 -16.95 6.19
N ARG A 45 -4.18 -16.35 5.27
CA ARG A 45 -2.84 -16.87 4.89
C ARG A 45 -1.85 -16.75 6.05
N ALA A 46 -0.76 -17.52 6.00
CA ALA A 46 0.35 -17.44 6.94
C ALA A 46 0.82 -15.99 7.17
N GLY A 47 1.07 -15.62 8.42
CA GLY A 47 1.39 -14.27 8.88
C GLY A 47 0.17 -13.39 9.18
N LEU A 48 -1.02 -13.72 8.68
CA LEU A 48 -2.28 -13.00 8.95
C LEU A 48 -3.12 -13.68 10.04
N GLU A 49 -2.86 -14.93 10.40
CA GLU A 49 -3.58 -15.67 11.45
C GLU A 49 -3.51 -15.01 12.82
N THR A 50 -2.49 -14.18 13.05
CA THR A 50 -2.33 -13.39 14.28
C THR A 50 -3.14 -12.09 14.26
N THR A 51 -3.78 -11.73 13.15
CA THR A 51 -4.65 -10.54 13.13
C THR A 51 -6.01 -10.85 13.79
N PRO A 52 -6.73 -9.83 14.29
CA PRO A 52 -8.13 -10.00 14.66
C PRO A 52 -8.95 -10.64 13.51
N PRO A 53 -9.93 -11.52 13.81
CA PRO A 53 -10.75 -12.18 12.79
C PRO A 53 -11.50 -11.21 11.86
N ARG A 54 -11.78 -10.01 12.36
CA ARG A 54 -12.34 -8.89 11.62
C ARG A 54 -11.45 -7.68 11.89
N LEU A 55 -10.95 -7.08 10.81
CA LEU A 55 -10.24 -5.81 10.80
C LEU A 55 -11.08 -4.84 9.97
N GLY A 56 -11.94 -4.09 10.65
CA GLY A 56 -12.76 -3.03 10.08
C GLY A 56 -12.25 -1.64 10.44
N LEU A 57 -13.08 -0.64 10.18
CA LEU A 57 -12.74 0.76 10.36
C LEU A 57 -12.51 1.10 11.84
N ALA A 58 -13.25 0.46 12.75
CA ALA A 58 -13.07 0.63 14.19
C ALA A 58 -11.70 0.14 14.66
N GLU A 59 -11.27 -1.06 14.22
CA GLU A 59 -9.94 -1.56 14.53
C GLU A 59 -8.85 -0.67 13.91
N PHE A 60 -9.04 -0.23 12.66
CA PHE A 60 -8.11 0.71 12.02
C PHE A 60 -7.97 2.02 12.81
N GLU A 61 -9.07 2.60 13.28
CA GLU A 61 -9.06 3.82 14.10
C GLU A 61 -8.30 3.60 15.42
N GLU A 62 -8.58 2.50 16.12
CA GLU A 62 -7.89 2.14 17.37
C GLU A 62 -6.38 1.98 17.18
N TYR A 63 -5.97 1.18 16.18
CA TYR A 63 -4.56 0.89 15.94
C TYR A 63 -3.81 2.07 15.31
N SER A 64 -4.50 2.98 14.63
CA SER A 64 -3.89 4.21 14.10
C SER A 64 -3.35 5.11 15.20
N GLU A 65 -3.98 5.14 16.38
CA GLU A 65 -3.50 5.92 17.53
C GLU A 65 -2.09 5.51 18.02
N TRP A 66 -1.64 4.29 17.69
CA TRP A 66 -0.28 3.85 18.03
C TRP A 66 0.79 4.54 17.18
N LEU A 67 0.45 4.93 15.96
CA LEU A 67 1.36 5.59 15.02
C LEU A 67 1.12 7.10 14.95
N HIS A 68 -0.13 7.53 15.18
CA HIS A 68 -0.62 8.89 14.95
C HIS A 68 -1.52 9.37 16.09
N PRO A 69 -1.04 9.46 17.33
CA PRO A 69 -1.90 9.73 18.47
C PRO A 69 -2.57 11.11 18.39
N GLY A 70 -3.75 11.19 18.97
CA GLY A 70 -4.51 12.43 19.14
C GLY A 70 -5.60 12.65 18.10
N GLY A 71 -6.13 11.58 17.49
CA GLY A 71 -7.18 11.67 16.48
C GLY A 71 -6.69 12.33 15.18
N ARG A 72 -5.41 12.19 14.85
CA ARG A 72 -4.80 12.81 13.66
C ARG A 72 -5.28 12.15 12.37
N VAL A 73 -5.58 10.86 12.40
CA VAL A 73 -6.13 10.15 11.25
C VAL A 73 -7.61 10.51 11.09
N VAL A 74 -7.91 11.26 10.04
CA VAL A 74 -9.26 11.78 9.79
C VAL A 74 -9.94 11.09 8.61
N GLY A 75 -9.23 10.28 7.83
CA GLY A 75 -9.74 9.59 6.64
C GLY A 75 -8.78 8.51 6.16
N GLY A 76 -9.21 7.70 5.18
CA GLY A 76 -8.35 6.71 4.56
C GLY A 76 -8.85 6.16 3.23
N LEU A 77 -7.96 5.47 2.51
CA LEU A 77 -8.25 4.69 1.32
C LEU A 77 -8.14 3.20 1.65
N PHE A 78 -9.27 2.50 1.59
CA PHE A 78 -9.39 1.12 2.04
C PHE A 78 -9.62 0.13 0.90
N PHE A 79 -8.94 -1.01 0.94
CA PHE A 79 -9.17 -2.15 0.05
C PHE A 79 -8.82 -3.47 0.72
N GLY A 80 -9.43 -4.56 0.27
CA GLY A 80 -9.32 -5.83 0.97
C GLY A 80 -8.04 -6.59 0.67
N LEU A 81 -7.92 -7.77 1.29
CA LEU A 81 -6.80 -8.71 1.08
C LEU A 81 -7.25 -10.10 0.61
N ALA A 82 -8.56 -10.36 0.51
CA ALA A 82 -9.11 -11.66 0.12
C ALA A 82 -9.02 -11.93 -1.40
N PHE A 83 -7.85 -11.75 -2.02
CA PHE A 83 -7.66 -11.87 -3.47
C PHE A 83 -8.04 -13.24 -4.04
N LEU A 84 -7.75 -14.31 -3.30
CA LEU A 84 -8.03 -15.70 -3.71
C LEU A 84 -9.28 -16.30 -3.04
N GLY A 85 -9.96 -15.53 -2.20
CA GLY A 85 -11.17 -15.96 -1.48
C GLY A 85 -12.44 -15.34 -2.05
N ASP A 86 -13.41 -15.09 -1.16
CA ASP A 86 -14.65 -14.38 -1.47
C ASP A 86 -14.39 -12.86 -1.60
N ARG A 87 -13.93 -12.46 -2.80
CA ARG A 87 -13.69 -11.06 -3.14
C ARG A 87 -14.95 -10.21 -3.04
N GLN A 88 -16.11 -10.77 -3.41
CA GLN A 88 -17.37 -10.03 -3.39
C GLN A 88 -17.73 -9.68 -1.95
N ALA A 89 -17.71 -10.65 -1.04
CA ALA A 89 -17.98 -10.40 0.38
C ALA A 89 -16.98 -9.41 0.99
N ASN A 90 -15.69 -9.47 0.63
CA ASN A 90 -14.71 -8.47 1.09
C ASN A 90 -15.01 -7.07 0.54
N ASN A 91 -15.40 -6.95 -0.74
CA ASN A 91 -15.77 -5.67 -1.35
C ASN A 91 -17.04 -5.08 -0.69
N GLU A 92 -18.05 -5.90 -0.42
CA GLU A 92 -19.28 -5.51 0.28
C GLU A 92 -19.00 -5.10 1.72
N PHE A 93 -18.11 -5.80 2.41
CA PHE A 93 -17.65 -5.42 3.75
C PHE A 93 -17.00 -4.03 3.76
N ILE A 94 -16.10 -3.74 2.81
CA ILE A 94 -15.47 -2.41 2.73
C ILE A 94 -16.48 -1.33 2.41
N SER A 95 -17.40 -1.60 1.47
CA SER A 95 -18.51 -0.70 1.15
C SER A 95 -19.32 -0.34 2.40
N ALA A 96 -19.65 -1.34 3.21
CA ALA A 96 -20.41 -1.15 4.45
C ALA A 96 -19.62 -0.34 5.49
N GLU A 97 -18.33 -0.61 5.69
CA GLU A 97 -17.48 0.11 6.65
C GLU A 97 -17.37 1.61 6.31
N ILE A 98 -17.16 1.95 5.03
CA ILE A 98 -16.99 3.35 4.59
C ILE A 98 -18.32 4.10 4.38
N SER A 99 -19.45 3.39 4.35
CA SER A 99 -20.79 3.99 4.27
C SER A 99 -21.38 4.35 5.63
N GLY A 100 -20.65 4.10 6.72
CA GLY A 100 -21.09 4.42 8.07
C GLY A 100 -21.12 5.92 8.37
N ASP A 101 -21.79 6.30 9.46
CA ASP A 101 -21.96 7.71 9.87
C ASP A 101 -20.78 8.27 10.70
N SER A 102 -19.66 7.55 10.81
CA SER A 102 -18.51 8.03 11.60
C SER A 102 -17.78 9.16 10.87
N PRO A 103 -17.16 10.12 11.61
CA PRO A 103 -16.34 11.17 10.98
C PRO A 103 -15.23 10.62 10.08
N LEU A 104 -14.63 9.49 10.49
CA LEU A 104 -13.61 8.79 9.73
C LEU A 104 -14.18 8.21 8.42
N ALA A 105 -15.33 7.54 8.47
CA ALA A 105 -16.00 6.98 7.29
C ALA A 105 -16.36 8.07 6.27
N ALA A 106 -16.86 9.22 6.72
CA ALA A 106 -17.24 10.34 5.86
C ALA A 106 -16.07 10.88 5.00
N LYS A 107 -14.84 10.78 5.51
CA LYS A 107 -13.60 11.17 4.81
C LYS A 107 -12.80 9.98 4.30
N SER A 108 -13.46 8.84 4.13
CA SER A 108 -12.84 7.63 3.63
C SER A 108 -13.38 7.22 2.28
N ARG A 109 -12.58 6.43 1.57
CA ARG A 109 -12.87 5.91 0.23
C ARG A 109 -12.50 4.44 0.16
N GLY A 110 -13.23 3.70 -0.66
CA GLY A 110 -12.97 2.29 -0.91
C GLY A 110 -12.48 2.04 -2.33
N GLN A 111 -11.62 1.04 -2.49
CA GLN A 111 -11.32 0.44 -3.79
C GLN A 111 -11.79 -1.02 -3.83
N MET A 112 -12.42 -1.37 -4.95
CA MET A 112 -12.94 -2.70 -5.21
C MET A 112 -11.82 -3.63 -5.65
N ILE A 113 -11.67 -4.80 -5.01
CA ILE A 113 -10.81 -5.86 -5.52
C ILE A 113 -11.38 -6.36 -6.85
N ILE A 114 -10.53 -6.41 -7.88
CA ILE A 114 -10.84 -6.95 -9.20
C ILE A 114 -9.92 -8.11 -9.57
N SER A 115 -10.46 -9.15 -10.21
CA SER A 115 -9.67 -10.23 -10.82
C SER A 115 -9.55 -10.02 -12.34
N PRO A 116 -8.44 -10.45 -12.98
CA PRO A 116 -8.16 -10.16 -14.39
C PRO A 116 -9.15 -10.76 -15.40
N ASP A 117 -10.04 -11.64 -14.95
CA ASP A 117 -11.09 -12.27 -15.76
C ASP A 117 -12.44 -11.54 -15.69
N MET A 118 -12.58 -10.51 -14.84
CA MET A 118 -13.79 -9.68 -14.78
C MET A 118 -13.91 -8.83 -16.04
N ASP A 119 -15.07 -8.83 -16.67
CA ASP A 119 -15.34 -7.93 -17.79
C ASP A 119 -15.55 -6.48 -17.31
N ALA A 120 -15.33 -5.53 -18.24
CA ALA A 120 -15.41 -4.11 -17.95
C ALA A 120 -16.82 -3.64 -17.52
N GLU A 121 -17.89 -4.23 -18.03
CA GLU A 121 -19.27 -3.83 -17.70
C GLU A 121 -19.60 -4.19 -16.25
N THR A 122 -19.25 -5.43 -15.85
CA THR A 122 -19.35 -5.88 -14.45
C THR A 122 -18.57 -4.98 -13.51
N ILE A 123 -17.35 -4.56 -13.88
CA ILE A 123 -16.55 -3.64 -13.04
C ILE A 123 -17.28 -2.30 -12.86
N LEU A 124 -17.79 -1.71 -13.94
CA LEU A 124 -18.47 -0.42 -13.90
C LEU A 124 -19.74 -0.46 -13.04
N ASP A 125 -20.51 -1.54 -13.15
CA ASP A 125 -21.76 -1.69 -12.41
C ASP A 125 -21.52 -1.96 -10.92
N GLU A 126 -20.56 -2.82 -10.58
CA GLU A 126 -20.25 -3.12 -9.18
C GLU A 126 -19.61 -1.93 -8.47
N VAL A 127 -18.73 -1.17 -9.11
CA VAL A 127 -18.15 0.05 -8.54
C VAL A 127 -19.25 1.05 -8.18
N ARG A 128 -20.24 1.25 -9.06
CA ARG A 128 -21.38 2.14 -8.79
C ARG A 128 -22.27 1.60 -7.68
N ARG A 129 -22.58 0.30 -7.71
CA ARG A 129 -23.41 -0.37 -6.71
C ARG A 129 -22.82 -0.24 -5.31
N LEU A 130 -21.51 -0.43 -5.19
CA LEU A 130 -20.78 -0.42 -3.92
C LEU A 130 -20.33 0.98 -3.48
N GLY A 131 -20.50 2.00 -4.31
CA GLY A 131 -20.01 3.35 -4.01
C GLY A 131 -18.48 3.44 -3.93
N MET A 132 -17.77 2.60 -4.69
CA MET A 132 -16.30 2.55 -4.69
C MET A 132 -15.73 3.66 -5.57
N THR A 133 -14.51 4.11 -5.26
CA THR A 133 -13.82 5.19 -6.01
C THR A 133 -12.54 4.74 -6.70
N GLY A 134 -12.23 3.44 -6.58
CA GLY A 134 -11.08 2.87 -7.23
C GLY A 134 -11.11 1.36 -7.32
N LEU A 135 -10.03 0.82 -7.85
CA LEU A 135 -9.82 -0.60 -8.09
C LEU A 135 -8.53 -1.06 -7.42
N LYS A 136 -8.55 -2.28 -6.89
CA LYS A 136 -7.37 -2.97 -6.35
C LYS A 136 -7.13 -4.25 -7.14
N CYS A 137 -6.03 -4.25 -7.90
CA CYS A 137 -5.50 -5.45 -8.55
C CYS A 137 -4.37 -6.06 -7.70
N TYR A 138 -4.05 -7.34 -7.96
CA TYR A 138 -2.93 -7.99 -7.28
C TYR A 138 -2.37 -9.17 -8.09
N HIS A 139 -1.04 -9.29 -8.10
CA HIS A 139 -0.31 -10.22 -8.96
C HIS A 139 -0.65 -11.70 -8.71
N THR A 140 -1.07 -12.08 -7.49
CA THR A 140 -1.45 -13.48 -7.21
C THR A 140 -2.70 -13.92 -7.96
N MET A 141 -3.47 -12.98 -8.52
CA MET A 141 -4.61 -13.26 -9.39
C MET A 141 -4.22 -13.39 -10.87
N ALA A 142 -2.96 -13.12 -11.24
CA ALA A 142 -2.47 -13.37 -12.59
C ALA A 142 -2.67 -14.86 -12.92
N PRO A 143 -3.18 -15.19 -14.12
CA PRO A 143 -3.39 -16.57 -14.50
C PRO A 143 -2.04 -17.31 -14.47
N LEU A 144 -1.91 -18.28 -13.57
CA LEU A 144 -0.74 -19.13 -13.46
C LEU A 144 -0.55 -19.88 -14.78
N ASN A 145 0.58 -19.68 -15.45
CA ASN A 145 0.95 -20.56 -16.57
C ASN A 145 1.00 -22.00 -16.01
N PRO A 146 0.24 -22.97 -16.57
CA PRO A 146 0.21 -24.34 -16.05
C PRO A 146 1.58 -25.06 -16.10
N ARG A 147 2.62 -24.46 -16.68
CA ARG A 147 4.01 -24.94 -16.60
C ARG A 147 4.76 -24.50 -15.34
N LEU A 148 4.20 -23.64 -14.49
CA LEU A 148 4.91 -23.03 -13.36
C LEU A 148 4.28 -23.27 -11.97
N GLY A 149 3.22 -24.06 -11.83
CA GLY A 149 2.71 -24.35 -10.49
C GLY A 149 1.59 -25.37 -10.48
N THR A 150 1.88 -26.58 -10.02
CA THR A 150 0.85 -27.53 -9.57
C THR A 150 0.48 -27.22 -8.10
N PRO A 151 -0.77 -27.43 -7.67
CA PRO A 151 -1.33 -26.91 -6.40
C PRO A 151 -0.94 -27.72 -5.15
N GLU A 152 0.18 -28.43 -5.13
CA GLU A 152 0.53 -29.32 -4.02
C GLU A 152 1.46 -28.69 -2.96
N SER A 153 1.99 -27.48 -3.20
CA SER A 153 2.73 -26.75 -2.17
C SER A 153 1.78 -25.82 -1.42
N GLY A 154 1.37 -26.24 -0.22
CA GLY A 154 0.52 -25.48 0.68
C GLY A 154 0.91 -23.99 0.73
N ALA A 155 -0.10 -23.13 0.59
CA ALA A 155 0.04 -21.68 0.64
C ALA A 155 0.69 -21.25 1.97
N GLY A 156 1.96 -20.88 1.91
CA GLY A 156 2.74 -20.42 3.05
C GLY A 156 4.10 -19.90 2.58
N SER A 157 4.24 -18.58 2.52
CA SER A 157 5.40 -17.79 2.05
C SER A 157 5.60 -17.76 0.52
N TYR A 158 5.30 -16.60 -0.06
CA TYR A 158 5.59 -16.27 -1.45
C TYR A 158 7.06 -15.86 -1.57
N SER A 159 7.94 -16.76 -2.03
CA SER A 159 9.31 -16.37 -2.42
C SER A 159 9.31 -15.70 -3.79
N ALA A 160 10.32 -14.89 -4.14
CA ALA A 160 10.48 -14.32 -5.48
C ALA A 160 10.52 -15.37 -6.63
N ALA A 161 10.62 -16.67 -6.30
CA ALA A 161 10.50 -17.77 -7.26
C ALA A 161 9.04 -18.18 -7.56
N ASP A 162 8.02 -17.58 -6.91
CA ASP A 162 6.63 -17.79 -7.30
C ASP A 162 6.42 -17.23 -8.73
N PRO A 163 5.78 -18.00 -9.63
CA PRO A 163 5.50 -17.55 -11.00
C PRO A 163 4.91 -16.15 -11.11
N THR A 164 4.13 -15.71 -10.12
CA THR A 164 3.44 -14.43 -10.17
C THR A 164 4.33 -13.23 -9.85
N TRP A 165 5.47 -13.39 -9.17
CA TRP A 165 6.40 -12.27 -8.91
C TRP A 165 7.11 -11.77 -10.15
N THR A 166 7.10 -12.54 -11.24
CA THR A 166 7.65 -12.12 -12.53
C THR A 166 6.55 -11.81 -13.56
N ALA A 167 5.28 -11.77 -13.12
CA ALA A 167 4.15 -11.46 -13.99
C ALA A 167 4.25 -10.01 -14.52
N PRO A 168 3.97 -9.77 -15.81
CA PRO A 168 3.78 -8.43 -16.31
C PRO A 168 2.48 -7.83 -15.74
N ILE A 169 2.41 -6.51 -15.63
CA ILE A 169 1.25 -5.79 -15.08
C ILE A 169 -0.04 -6.21 -15.80
N GLU A 170 0.01 -6.36 -17.13
CA GLU A 170 -1.13 -6.74 -17.96
C GLU A 170 -1.76 -8.09 -17.60
N ALA A 171 -1.02 -8.98 -16.94
CA ALA A 171 -1.53 -10.31 -16.55
C ALA A 171 -2.54 -10.24 -15.39
N TYR A 172 -2.48 -9.21 -14.55
CA TYR A 172 -3.37 -9.03 -13.40
C TYR A 172 -4.07 -7.66 -13.39
N LEU A 173 -3.74 -6.80 -14.35
CA LEU A 173 -4.43 -5.55 -14.64
C LEU A 173 -4.53 -5.36 -16.17
N PRO A 174 -5.47 -6.07 -16.83
CA PRO A 174 -5.72 -5.95 -18.25
C PRO A 174 -6.13 -4.53 -18.67
N GLU A 175 -5.85 -4.18 -19.93
CA GLU A 175 -6.15 -2.85 -20.48
C GLU A 175 -7.65 -2.51 -20.47
N GLU A 176 -8.53 -3.50 -20.56
CA GLU A 176 -9.98 -3.31 -20.40
C GLU A 176 -10.37 -2.76 -19.02
N HIS A 177 -9.64 -3.12 -17.96
CA HIS A 177 -9.87 -2.57 -16.61
C HIS A 177 -9.39 -1.13 -16.51
N ILE A 178 -8.29 -0.81 -17.21
CA ILE A 178 -7.81 0.57 -17.33
C ILE A 178 -8.84 1.43 -18.07
N ALA A 179 -9.42 0.91 -19.15
CA ALA A 179 -10.49 1.58 -19.89
C ALA A 179 -11.74 1.80 -19.03
N ALA A 180 -12.14 0.81 -18.23
CA ALA A 180 -13.24 0.94 -17.27
C ALA A 180 -12.94 2.03 -16.22
N ALA A 181 -11.74 2.00 -15.61
CA ALA A 181 -11.31 3.03 -14.67
C ALA A 181 -11.31 4.42 -15.30
N ASN A 182 -10.81 4.56 -16.53
CA ASN A 182 -10.82 5.82 -17.26
C ASN A 182 -12.23 6.35 -17.51
N THR A 183 -13.21 5.47 -17.74
CA THR A 183 -14.60 5.86 -18.00
C THR A 183 -15.23 6.57 -16.80
N LEU A 184 -14.93 6.13 -15.57
CA LEU A 184 -15.45 6.72 -14.33
C LEU A 184 -14.45 7.60 -13.60
N GLY A 185 -13.24 7.78 -14.15
CA GLY A 185 -12.16 8.50 -13.50
C GLY A 185 -11.63 7.80 -12.25
N LEU A 186 -11.68 6.47 -12.16
CA LEU A 186 -11.33 5.74 -10.93
C LEU A 186 -9.84 5.82 -10.60
N THR A 187 -9.54 5.70 -9.32
CA THR A 187 -8.18 5.39 -8.86
C THR A 187 -7.86 3.90 -9.04
N ILE A 188 -6.59 3.54 -9.24
CA ILE A 188 -6.13 2.15 -9.21
C ILE A 188 -4.89 2.06 -8.34
N THR A 189 -4.91 1.25 -7.27
CA THR A 189 -3.70 0.99 -6.48
C THR A 189 -2.98 -0.24 -7.01
N LEU A 190 -1.84 -0.02 -7.67
CA LEU A 190 -1.02 -1.05 -8.30
C LEU A 190 0.14 -1.46 -7.38
N HIS A 191 0.13 -2.73 -6.94
CA HIS A 191 1.34 -3.38 -6.42
C HIS A 191 2.07 -4.03 -7.59
N MET A 192 3.08 -3.33 -8.15
CA MET A 192 3.89 -3.87 -9.23
C MET A 192 4.86 -4.93 -8.73
N VAL A 193 5.15 -5.92 -9.56
CA VAL A 193 6.14 -6.97 -9.27
C VAL A 193 7.30 -6.87 -10.25
N ARG A 194 8.00 -7.98 -10.52
CA ARG A 194 9.30 -8.11 -11.20
C ARG A 194 10.47 -7.72 -10.30
N ASP A 195 11.62 -8.35 -10.53
CA ASP A 195 12.77 -8.29 -9.62
C ASP A 195 13.22 -6.86 -9.32
N ARG A 196 13.20 -6.00 -10.35
CA ARG A 196 13.66 -4.61 -10.27
C ARG A 196 12.54 -3.57 -10.19
N ALA A 197 11.29 -4.01 -9.98
CA ALA A 197 10.12 -3.14 -9.81
C ALA A 197 10.08 -1.97 -10.83
N LEU A 198 10.15 -0.72 -10.37
CA LEU A 198 10.10 0.47 -11.22
C LEU A 198 11.27 0.58 -12.22
N ALA A 199 12.44 0.01 -11.90
CA ALA A 199 13.58 -0.02 -12.82
C ALA A 199 13.43 -1.10 -13.92
N ASP A 200 12.42 -1.98 -13.85
CA ASP A 200 12.16 -2.95 -14.92
C ASP A 200 11.50 -2.25 -16.14
N PRO A 201 12.14 -2.25 -17.33
CA PRO A 201 11.60 -1.56 -18.51
C PRO A 201 10.21 -2.06 -18.94
N VAL A 202 9.85 -3.31 -18.63
CA VAL A 202 8.51 -3.84 -18.94
C VAL A 202 7.46 -3.10 -18.13
N ASN A 203 7.70 -2.88 -16.84
CA ASN A 203 6.78 -2.10 -15.99
C ASN A 203 6.70 -0.66 -16.48
N GLN A 204 7.83 -0.04 -16.82
CA GLN A 204 7.88 1.35 -17.31
C GLN A 204 7.04 1.54 -18.58
N VAL A 205 7.21 0.67 -19.57
CA VAL A 205 6.47 0.72 -20.84
C VAL A 205 4.97 0.58 -20.60
N THR A 206 4.55 -0.38 -19.77
CA THR A 206 3.13 -0.60 -19.48
C THR A 206 2.51 0.58 -18.75
N ILE A 207 3.17 1.10 -17.71
CA ILE A 207 2.68 2.25 -16.94
C ILE A 207 2.53 3.46 -17.84
N ARG A 208 3.54 3.79 -18.66
CA ARG A 208 3.44 4.91 -19.61
C ARG A 208 2.28 4.72 -20.58
N ARG A 209 2.18 3.55 -21.21
CA ARG A 209 1.09 3.26 -22.17
C ARG A 209 -0.27 3.47 -21.53
N TYR A 210 -0.49 2.93 -20.33
CA TYR A 210 -1.75 3.08 -19.60
C TYR A 210 -2.04 4.54 -19.26
N CYS A 211 -1.09 5.25 -18.66
CA CYS A 211 -1.31 6.63 -18.23
C CYS A 211 -1.50 7.61 -19.41
N GLU A 212 -0.77 7.43 -20.52
CA GLU A 212 -0.87 8.27 -21.71
C GLU A 212 -2.16 8.00 -22.51
N SER A 213 -2.58 6.73 -22.62
CA SER A 213 -3.78 6.35 -23.38
C SER A 213 -5.08 6.60 -22.61
N TYR A 214 -5.00 6.63 -21.28
CA TYR A 214 -6.15 6.71 -20.38
C TYR A 214 -5.95 7.84 -19.35
N PRO A 215 -6.00 9.11 -19.77
CA PRO A 215 -5.64 10.25 -18.93
C PRO A 215 -6.60 10.51 -17.76
N ASN A 216 -7.82 9.96 -17.79
CA ASN A 216 -8.78 10.10 -16.69
C ASN A 216 -8.63 9.00 -15.63
N MET A 217 -7.96 7.88 -15.95
CA MET A 217 -7.59 6.88 -14.94
C MET A 217 -6.46 7.44 -14.06
N ARG A 218 -6.57 7.27 -12.74
CA ARG A 218 -5.62 7.80 -11.76
C ARG A 218 -4.84 6.65 -11.12
N LEU A 219 -3.56 6.50 -11.44
CA LEU A 219 -2.75 5.37 -10.98
C LEU A 219 -2.01 5.71 -9.68
N ILE A 220 -2.14 4.86 -8.67
CA ILE A 220 -1.38 4.91 -7.42
C ILE A 220 -0.38 3.75 -7.45
N LEU A 221 0.92 4.06 -7.45
CA LEU A 221 2.01 3.09 -7.40
C LEU A 221 2.36 2.79 -5.95
N ALA A 222 1.93 1.63 -5.47
CA ALA A 222 2.03 1.24 -4.08
C ALA A 222 3.47 1.10 -3.58
N HIS A 223 3.70 1.40 -2.30
CA HIS A 223 4.97 1.23 -1.60
C HIS A 223 6.12 1.95 -2.32
N ALA A 224 5.93 3.22 -2.67
CA ALA A 224 6.87 4.03 -3.45
C ALA A 224 7.28 3.35 -4.77
N ALA A 225 6.28 2.80 -5.48
CA ALA A 225 6.47 1.94 -6.65
C ALA A 225 7.30 0.67 -6.37
N ARG A 226 6.98 -0.01 -5.26
CA ARG A 226 7.75 -1.12 -4.67
C ARG A 226 9.22 -0.74 -4.43
N GLY A 227 9.45 0.48 -3.95
CA GLY A 227 10.74 1.07 -3.61
C GLY A 227 11.38 0.54 -2.33
N PHE A 228 11.15 -0.73 -1.98
CA PHE A 228 11.81 -1.40 -0.85
C PHE A 228 13.33 -1.48 -1.03
N ASN A 229 13.80 -1.49 -2.28
CA ASN A 229 15.16 -1.11 -2.62
C ASN A 229 15.12 0.27 -3.32
N PRO A 230 15.67 1.33 -2.70
CA PRO A 230 15.56 2.68 -3.25
C PRO A 230 16.29 2.84 -4.58
N TRP A 231 17.30 2.01 -4.88
CA TRP A 231 18.04 2.08 -6.15
C TRP A 231 17.16 1.72 -7.35
N HIS A 232 16.16 0.85 -7.16
CA HIS A 232 15.18 0.53 -8.21
C HIS A 232 14.27 1.72 -8.50
N THR A 233 13.91 2.50 -7.48
CA THR A 233 13.15 3.74 -7.66
C THR A 233 14.03 4.82 -8.29
N ILE A 234 15.24 5.05 -7.78
CA ILE A 234 16.19 6.07 -8.29
C ILE A 234 16.49 5.86 -9.77
N GLU A 235 16.72 4.61 -10.20
CA GLU A 235 17.02 4.31 -11.61
C GLU A 235 15.77 4.44 -12.51
N GLY A 236 14.60 4.03 -12.01
CA GLY A 236 13.39 3.93 -12.83
C GLY A 236 12.53 5.20 -12.89
N ILE A 237 12.57 6.07 -11.87
CA ILE A 237 11.57 7.13 -11.69
C ILE A 237 11.50 8.13 -12.84
N GLU A 238 12.63 8.41 -13.52
CA GLU A 238 12.68 9.31 -14.66
C GLU A 238 11.78 8.84 -15.82
N SER A 239 11.54 7.53 -15.94
CA SER A 239 10.64 6.99 -16.97
C SER A 239 9.19 7.46 -16.79
N LEU A 240 8.81 7.96 -15.62
CA LEU A 240 7.46 8.43 -15.31
C LEU A 240 7.31 9.95 -15.41
N ARG A 241 8.39 10.69 -15.68
CA ARG A 241 8.32 12.15 -15.80
C ARG A 241 7.30 12.58 -16.85
N GLY A 242 6.51 13.60 -16.49
CA GLY A 242 5.45 14.18 -17.33
C GLY A 242 4.12 13.43 -17.30
N LEU A 243 4.01 12.32 -16.58
CA LEU A 243 2.71 11.68 -16.32
C LEU A 243 1.98 12.43 -15.21
N GLU A 244 0.84 13.03 -15.53
CA GLU A 244 0.05 13.81 -14.57
C GLU A 244 -0.88 12.96 -13.70
N ASN A 245 -1.25 11.78 -14.17
CA ASN A 245 -2.20 10.87 -13.54
C ASN A 245 -1.53 9.70 -12.80
N VAL A 246 -0.35 9.93 -12.22
CA VAL A 246 0.40 8.96 -11.41
C VAL A 246 0.73 9.55 -10.03
N TRP A 247 0.44 8.80 -8.98
CA TRP A 247 0.77 9.08 -7.59
C TRP A 247 1.50 7.87 -6.96
N PHE A 248 2.08 8.08 -5.79
CA PHE A 248 2.83 7.08 -5.03
C PHE A 248 2.38 7.13 -3.57
N ASP A 249 2.33 5.99 -2.89
CA ASP A 249 2.13 5.94 -1.44
C ASP A 249 3.38 5.48 -0.70
N THR A 250 3.52 5.82 0.59
CA THR A 250 4.72 5.49 1.40
C THR A 250 4.69 4.11 2.04
N SER A 251 3.58 3.39 1.88
CA SER A 251 3.14 2.20 2.62
C SER A 251 4.24 1.20 2.92
N ALA A 252 4.53 1.03 4.22
CA ALA A 252 5.53 0.12 4.78
C ALA A 252 6.98 0.24 4.24
N VAL A 253 7.29 1.27 3.45
CA VAL A 253 8.66 1.52 2.97
C VAL A 253 9.48 2.15 4.09
N THR A 254 10.62 1.53 4.39
CA THR A 254 11.55 1.92 5.48
C THR A 254 12.91 2.38 4.94
N GLU A 255 12.94 2.85 3.69
CA GLU A 255 14.13 3.36 3.00
C GLU A 255 13.82 4.74 2.40
N ALA A 256 14.45 5.80 2.92
CA ALA A 256 14.15 7.19 2.54
C ALA A 256 14.42 7.50 1.06
N GLY A 257 15.42 6.85 0.46
CA GLY A 257 15.88 7.16 -0.90
C GLY A 257 14.81 6.98 -1.99
N ALA A 258 13.81 6.10 -1.77
CA ALA A 258 12.70 5.95 -2.70
C ALA A 258 11.79 7.18 -2.68
N PHE A 259 11.49 7.71 -1.49
CA PHE A 259 10.71 8.93 -1.33
C PHE A 259 11.46 10.15 -1.88
N GLU A 260 12.77 10.24 -1.62
CA GLU A 260 13.62 11.30 -2.15
C GLU A 260 13.56 11.35 -3.68
N ALA A 261 13.79 10.21 -4.34
CA ALA A 261 13.76 10.09 -5.80
C ALA A 261 12.40 10.46 -6.41
N ILE A 262 11.30 10.06 -5.77
CA ILE A 262 9.94 10.42 -6.19
C ILE A 262 9.73 11.93 -6.10
N VAL A 263 10.03 12.55 -4.96
CA VAL A 263 9.77 13.98 -4.78
C VAL A 263 10.66 14.85 -5.67
N GLU A 264 11.94 14.50 -5.84
CA GLU A 264 12.85 15.22 -6.73
C GLU A 264 12.41 15.16 -8.21
N THR A 265 11.83 14.03 -8.62
CA THR A 265 11.47 13.80 -10.03
C THR A 265 10.06 14.25 -10.35
N MET A 266 9.09 13.88 -9.51
CA MET A 266 7.65 13.99 -9.74
C MET A 266 6.99 15.12 -8.95
N GLY A 267 7.68 15.70 -7.95
CA GLY A 267 7.13 16.70 -7.04
C GLY A 267 6.53 16.08 -5.77
N HIS A 268 6.45 16.87 -4.71
CA HIS A 268 5.87 16.41 -3.44
C HIS A 268 4.37 16.16 -3.57
N GLU A 269 3.70 16.78 -4.55
CA GLU A 269 2.26 16.65 -4.83
C GLU A 269 1.86 15.24 -5.31
N LYS A 270 2.84 14.42 -5.72
CA LYS A 270 2.60 13.05 -6.18
C LYS A 270 2.87 11.98 -5.11
N LEU A 271 3.40 12.35 -3.95
CA LEU A 271 3.66 11.42 -2.84
C LEU A 271 2.57 11.56 -1.76
N MET A 272 1.95 10.44 -1.39
CA MET A 272 0.93 10.39 -0.34
C MET A 272 1.38 9.50 0.81
N TYR A 273 1.05 9.90 2.03
CA TYR A 273 1.25 9.05 3.18
C TYR A 273 0.31 7.83 3.12
N GLY A 274 0.86 6.65 3.36
CA GLY A 274 0.10 5.41 3.55
C GLY A 274 0.78 4.53 4.60
N THR A 275 0.02 3.85 5.44
CA THR A 275 0.59 2.97 6.46
C THR A 275 0.90 1.58 5.94
N ASP A 276 0.11 1.08 4.98
CA ASP A 276 -0.04 -0.36 4.73
C ASP A 276 -0.72 -1.11 5.90
N PHE A 277 -1.65 -0.48 6.64
CA PHE A 277 -2.34 -1.16 7.74
C PHE A 277 -2.88 -2.50 7.24
N HIS A 278 -2.54 -3.63 7.83
CA HIS A 278 -2.00 -3.90 9.15
C HIS A 278 -0.49 -4.22 9.17
N VAL A 279 0.20 -4.20 8.04
CA VAL A 279 1.63 -4.55 7.91
C VAL A 279 2.49 -3.61 8.75
N SER A 280 2.12 -2.32 8.80
CA SER A 280 2.73 -1.32 9.68
C SER A 280 2.75 -1.70 11.17
N HIS A 281 1.83 -2.57 11.61
CA HIS A 281 1.73 -3.06 12.99
C HIS A 281 2.48 -4.38 13.22
N THR A 282 3.27 -4.84 12.26
CA THR A 282 4.30 -5.85 12.48
C THR A 282 5.57 -5.18 13.01
N ARG A 283 6.40 -5.91 13.76
CA ARG A 283 7.70 -5.41 14.26
C ARG A 283 8.82 -5.78 13.32
N GLY A 284 9.68 -4.82 13.01
CA GLY A 284 10.78 -5.03 12.08
C GLY A 284 11.00 -3.86 11.15
N ARG A 285 11.66 -4.15 10.01
CA ARG A 285 11.84 -3.20 8.91
C ARG A 285 12.16 -3.94 7.61
N CYS A 286 11.92 -3.28 6.49
CA CYS A 286 12.51 -3.67 5.22
C CYS A 286 13.91 -3.04 5.07
N VAL A 287 14.83 -3.75 4.44
CA VAL A 287 16.18 -3.24 4.12
C VAL A 287 16.55 -3.57 2.70
N ALA A 288 17.14 -2.61 2.00
CA ALA A 288 17.79 -2.87 0.73
C ALA A 288 19.09 -3.67 0.95
N ILE A 289 19.26 -4.77 0.22
CA ILE A 289 20.49 -5.59 0.28
C ILE A 289 20.88 -5.98 -1.15
N GLY A 290 22.03 -5.47 -1.60
CA GLY A 290 22.48 -5.66 -2.98
C GLY A 290 21.43 -5.12 -3.97
N ASP A 291 21.07 -5.94 -4.96
CA ASP A 291 20.05 -5.62 -5.96
C ASP A 291 18.64 -6.14 -5.58
N SER A 292 18.38 -6.29 -4.28
CA SER A 292 17.10 -6.78 -3.75
C SER A 292 16.78 -6.11 -2.41
N PHE A 293 15.79 -6.63 -1.69
CA PHE A 293 15.45 -6.22 -0.33
C PHE A 293 15.15 -7.44 0.53
N HIS A 294 15.18 -7.24 1.85
CA HIS A 294 14.86 -8.27 2.82
C HIS A 294 14.00 -7.69 3.94
N TRP A 295 12.93 -8.39 4.28
CA TRP A 295 12.12 -8.08 5.45
C TRP A 295 12.75 -8.73 6.67
N LEU A 296 13.10 -7.90 7.65
CA LEU A 296 13.60 -8.33 8.94
C LEU A 296 12.44 -8.27 9.93
N TYR A 297 11.82 -9.42 10.23
CA TYR A 297 10.73 -9.52 11.21
C TYR A 297 11.28 -9.83 12.60
N ALA A 298 10.90 -9.04 13.60
CA ALA A 298 11.53 -9.08 14.92
C ALA A 298 11.42 -10.44 15.64
N ASP A 299 10.36 -11.18 15.38
CA ASP A 299 10.09 -12.54 15.87
C ASP A 299 10.97 -13.61 15.21
N GLU A 300 11.49 -13.33 14.02
CA GLU A 300 12.39 -14.21 13.25
C GLU A 300 13.86 -13.78 13.38
N MET A 301 14.09 -12.52 13.76
CA MET A 301 15.39 -11.92 14.03
C MET A 301 15.97 -12.52 15.31
N ASP A 302 16.52 -13.73 15.23
CA ASP A 302 17.46 -14.29 16.22
C ASP A 302 18.80 -13.54 16.16
N LEU A 303 18.74 -12.21 16.32
CA LEU A 303 19.85 -11.30 16.11
C LEU A 303 20.45 -10.88 17.45
N ASP A 304 21.47 -11.63 17.87
CA ASP A 304 22.41 -11.19 18.90
C ASP A 304 23.37 -10.15 18.31
N GLU A 305 22.98 -8.88 18.34
CA GLU A 305 23.88 -7.78 17.97
C GLU A 305 24.94 -7.58 19.06
N LYS A 306 26.21 -7.62 18.64
CA LYS A 306 27.38 -7.61 19.53
C LYS A 306 27.58 -6.26 20.20
N HIS A 307 27.09 -5.19 19.59
CA HIS A 307 27.37 -3.82 20.01
C HIS A 307 26.26 -3.21 20.87
N ILE A 308 25.01 -3.64 20.72
CA ILE A 308 23.86 -3.06 21.41
C ILE A 308 22.69 -4.05 21.47
N SER A 309 21.80 -3.88 22.46
CA SER A 309 20.51 -4.56 22.46
C SER A 309 19.59 -3.97 21.39
N LEU A 310 19.08 -4.81 20.50
CA LEU A 310 18.08 -4.41 19.52
C LEU A 310 16.69 -4.42 20.16
N GLN A 311 15.93 -3.34 19.93
CA GLN A 311 14.52 -3.23 20.31
C GLN A 311 13.73 -2.81 19.06
N PRO A 312 13.39 -3.76 18.16
CA PRO A 312 12.64 -3.44 16.95
C PRO A 312 11.26 -2.86 17.28
N VAL A 313 10.99 -1.68 16.74
CA VAL A 313 9.68 -1.02 16.84
C VAL A 313 8.76 -1.48 15.71
N LEU A 314 7.52 -0.98 15.71
CA LEU A 314 6.58 -1.19 14.62
C LEU A 314 7.14 -0.69 13.28
N ILE A 315 6.90 -1.45 12.20
CA ILE A 315 7.28 -1.09 10.82
C ILE A 315 6.73 0.29 10.44
N GLY A 316 5.53 0.64 10.91
CA GLY A 316 4.94 1.97 10.70
C GLY A 316 5.79 3.10 11.25
N LEU A 317 6.40 2.92 12.44
CA LEU A 317 7.30 3.92 13.04
C LEU A 317 8.63 4.01 12.26
N GLU A 318 9.16 2.89 11.79
CA GLU A 318 10.34 2.85 10.91
C GLU A 318 10.09 3.55 9.57
N SER A 319 8.90 3.34 9.00
CA SER A 319 8.46 3.97 7.76
C SER A 319 8.29 5.49 7.92
N LEU A 320 7.63 5.93 9.00
CA LEU A 320 7.50 7.35 9.35
C LEU A 320 8.87 8.02 9.58
N ARG A 321 9.81 7.36 10.25
CA ARG A 321 11.18 7.88 10.40
C ARG A 321 11.87 8.05 9.05
N SER A 322 11.66 7.10 8.12
CA SER A 322 12.24 7.14 6.78
C SER A 322 11.63 8.27 5.95
N LEU A 323 10.32 8.50 6.05
CA LEU A 323 9.65 9.64 5.43
C LEU A 323 10.13 10.97 6.00
N ARG A 324 10.26 11.07 7.33
CA ARG A 324 10.83 12.25 7.99
C ARG A 324 12.22 12.57 7.44
N LEU A 325 13.09 11.56 7.36
CA LEU A 325 14.44 11.73 6.82
C LEU A 325 14.41 12.31 5.40
N ALA A 326 13.57 11.75 4.52
CA ALA A 326 13.43 12.27 3.15
C ALA A 326 12.95 13.73 3.13
N CYS A 327 11.92 14.07 3.91
CA CYS A 327 11.41 15.44 4.02
C CYS A 327 12.49 16.43 4.49
N ASP A 328 13.24 16.06 5.54
CA ASP A 328 14.32 16.87 6.09
C ASP A 328 15.46 17.08 5.07
N ARG A 329 15.85 16.01 4.36
CA ARG A 329 16.92 16.04 3.34
C ARG A 329 16.56 16.91 2.15
N LEU A 330 15.30 16.84 1.72
CA LEU A 330 14.74 17.65 0.64
C LEU A 330 14.36 19.07 1.07
N LYS A 331 14.42 19.36 2.37
CA LYS A 331 14.06 20.65 2.97
C LYS A 331 12.63 21.05 2.63
N LEU A 332 11.71 20.08 2.69
CA LEU A 332 10.30 20.34 2.47
C LEU A 332 9.78 21.29 3.56
N SER A 333 8.98 22.27 3.15
CA SER A 333 8.28 23.14 4.09
C SER A 333 7.20 22.38 4.84
N GLU A 334 6.77 22.89 6.00
CA GLU A 334 5.65 22.32 6.78
C GLU A 334 4.39 22.11 5.91
N ARG A 335 4.10 23.05 5.00
CA ARG A 335 2.98 22.92 4.05
C ARG A 335 3.14 21.72 3.12
N GLN A 336 4.35 21.47 2.62
CA GLN A 336 4.59 20.34 1.71
C GLN A 336 4.55 19.00 2.46
N VAL A 337 4.95 18.99 3.72
CA VAL A 337 4.77 17.82 4.60
C VAL A 337 3.27 17.59 4.83
N ASP A 338 2.49 18.63 5.15
CA ASP A 338 1.03 18.53 5.28
C ASP A 338 0.35 18.05 3.99
N ASP A 339 0.82 18.51 2.82
CA ASP A 339 0.36 18.01 1.52
C ASP A 339 0.59 16.49 1.39
N ILE A 340 1.75 15.97 1.78
CA ILE A 340 2.06 14.52 1.72
C ILE A 340 1.11 13.72 2.63
N PHE A 341 0.83 14.21 3.85
CA PHE A 341 -0.01 13.50 4.81
C PHE A 341 -1.52 13.68 4.61
N TYR A 342 -1.95 14.79 4.01
CA TYR A 342 -3.36 15.14 3.88
C TYR A 342 -3.69 15.66 2.48
N GLY A 343 -3.06 16.77 2.05
CA GLY A 343 -3.50 17.55 0.90
C GLY A 343 -3.56 16.76 -0.41
N ASN A 344 -2.57 15.91 -0.67
CA ASN A 344 -2.46 15.13 -1.90
C ASN A 344 -3.54 14.04 -1.98
N ALA A 345 -3.74 13.29 -0.88
CA ALA A 345 -4.78 12.28 -0.81
C ALA A 345 -6.18 12.91 -0.86
N ALA A 346 -6.39 14.02 -0.14
CA ALA A 346 -7.65 14.76 -0.17
C ALA A 346 -8.00 15.24 -1.58
N ALA A 347 -7.02 15.81 -2.31
CA ALA A 347 -7.20 16.26 -3.68
C ALA A 347 -7.45 15.09 -4.65
N LEU A 348 -6.69 14.00 -4.53
CA LEU A 348 -6.83 12.84 -5.42
C LEU A 348 -8.18 12.14 -5.24
N LEU A 349 -8.63 12.02 -4.00
CA LEU A 349 -9.83 11.26 -3.60
C LEU A 349 -11.09 12.13 -3.47
N GLU A 350 -10.98 13.42 -3.79
CA GLU A 350 -12.07 14.39 -3.74
C GLU A 350 -12.73 14.40 -2.35
N ILE A 351 -11.90 14.56 -1.31
CA ILE A 351 -12.30 14.67 0.10
C ILE A 351 -12.19 16.14 0.53
N GLU A 352 -13.29 16.69 1.04
CA GLU A 352 -13.36 18.08 1.55
C GLU A 352 -12.74 18.26 2.95
#